data_AF-A0A7V9KXP5-F1
#
_entry.id   AF-A0A7V9KXP5-F1
#
_cell.length_a   1.000
_cell.length_b   1.000
_cell.length_c   1.000
_cell.angle_alpha   90.00
_cell.angle_beta   90.00
_cell.angle_gamma   90.00
#
_symmetry.space_group_name_H-M   'P 1'
#
loop_
_entity.id
_entity.type
_entity.pdbx_description
1 polymer ?
#
loop_
_entity_poly.entity_id
_entity_poly.type
_entity_poly.pdbx_seq_one_letter_code
_entity_poly.pdbx_strand_id
1 'polypeptide(L)'
;MHRSELPPHRSATYVLPRWKVVYVSVPKAACTSIKWLIADLQGEDPARFHGALTREVGRDMTIHRRRRWQHTPMLHQLPDEELAAISPDEGWFVFALTRHPSVRLWSAWQSKFLLREPKWVERFGDAPWFPRLPRTTRDVVEDFQRFARSMAKNPSELVMRDRHFYPQTGLIAPDRSPYTQIYDTAEIPQFLEHLAAHLSAQGWRGTPTLPASNETPLRPLRSMFSPDVVDAIGSVYREDFDRFGYANVIPDKLEPADGYDDSAIRAIARLAERGERIGDLALKSQRLFALTKANQREIKELKHRVAQLTAARGLGEGVAGKVRRRMSRALNRA
;
A
#
# COMPACT_ATOMS: atom_id res chain seq x y z
N MET A 1 -9.37 19.45 -13.05
CA MET A 1 -9.60 18.00 -13.18
C MET A 1 -11.06 17.65 -12.88
N HIS A 2 -11.66 16.68 -13.55
CA HIS A 2 -13.03 16.18 -13.34
C HIS A 2 -13.05 14.74 -12.78
N ARG A 3 -14.20 14.29 -12.25
CA ARG A 3 -14.35 12.92 -11.72
C ARG A 3 -14.07 11.83 -12.76
N SER A 4 -14.46 12.06 -14.01
CA SER A 4 -14.19 11.16 -15.14
C SER A 4 -12.71 11.02 -15.48
N GLU A 5 -11.90 12.01 -15.10
CA GLU A 5 -10.46 12.08 -15.36
C GLU A 5 -9.63 11.39 -14.28
N LEU A 6 -10.24 10.98 -13.16
CA LEU A 6 -9.49 10.42 -12.04
C LEU A 6 -8.83 9.08 -12.41
N PRO A 7 -7.62 8.79 -11.90
CA PRO A 7 -7.05 7.45 -11.94
C PRO A 7 -8.03 6.45 -11.31
N PRO A 8 -8.19 5.23 -11.84
CA PRO A 8 -9.27 4.33 -11.39
C PRO A 8 -9.13 3.87 -9.94
N HIS A 9 -7.91 3.85 -9.40
CA HIS A 9 -7.67 3.35 -8.06
C HIS A 9 -7.80 4.46 -7.01
N ARG A 10 -8.92 4.44 -6.28
CA ARG A 10 -9.31 5.49 -5.30
C ARG A 10 -8.24 5.88 -4.30
N SER A 11 -7.39 4.94 -3.89
CA SER A 11 -6.33 5.16 -2.89
C SER A 11 -4.90 5.23 -3.41
N ALA A 12 -4.73 5.41 -4.72
CA ALA A 12 -3.41 5.57 -5.33
C ALA A 12 -2.91 7.02 -5.35
N THR A 13 -3.77 8.00 -5.07
CA THR A 13 -3.47 9.43 -5.26
C THR A 13 -3.08 10.10 -3.94
N TYR A 14 -2.09 10.97 -3.99
CA TYR A 14 -1.59 11.77 -2.87
C TYR A 14 -1.59 13.23 -3.30
N VAL A 15 -2.48 14.03 -2.71
CA VAL A 15 -2.63 15.46 -3.02
C VAL A 15 -1.94 16.27 -1.93
N LEU A 16 -1.14 17.26 -2.33
CA LEU A 16 -0.43 18.17 -1.45
C LEU A 16 -0.90 19.59 -1.77
N PRO A 17 -2.06 20.04 -1.24
CA PRO A 17 -2.66 21.30 -1.63
C PRO A 17 -1.74 22.50 -1.41
N ARG A 18 -0.98 22.50 -0.32
CA ARG A 18 0.00 23.56 0.01
C ARG A 18 1.04 23.76 -1.10
N TRP A 19 1.42 22.68 -1.78
CA TRP A 19 2.49 22.67 -2.77
C TRP A 19 1.98 22.56 -4.20
N LYS A 20 0.65 22.52 -4.39
CA LYS A 20 0.03 22.22 -5.69
C LYS A 20 0.65 20.99 -6.38
N VAL A 21 0.86 19.91 -5.63
CA VAL A 21 1.42 18.65 -6.15
C VAL A 21 0.38 17.54 -6.07
N VAL A 22 0.29 16.72 -7.12
CA VAL A 22 -0.44 15.46 -7.10
C VAL A 22 0.49 14.34 -7.53
N TYR A 23 0.63 13.33 -6.69
CA TYR A 23 1.33 12.09 -7.02
C TYR A 23 0.31 10.96 -7.21
N VAL A 24 0.35 10.31 -8.38
CA VAL A 24 -0.42 9.09 -8.67
C VAL A 24 0.51 7.89 -8.58
N SER A 25 0.27 7.05 -7.57
CA SER A 25 1.18 5.98 -7.18
C SER A 25 1.01 4.71 -7.98
N VAL A 26 2.09 4.29 -8.64
CA VAL A 26 2.23 2.99 -9.28
C VAL A 26 3.03 2.04 -8.38
N PRO A 27 2.46 0.89 -7.96
CA PRO A 27 3.21 -0.08 -7.16
C PRO A 27 4.47 -0.57 -7.87
N LYS A 28 5.55 -0.67 -7.09
CA LYS A 28 6.89 -1.13 -7.51
C LYS A 28 7.64 -0.21 -8.51
N ALA A 29 7.15 1.02 -8.73
CA ALA A 29 7.84 2.11 -9.40
C ALA A 29 8.30 3.17 -8.38
N ALA A 30 9.28 2.83 -7.53
CA ALA A 30 9.81 3.68 -6.44
C ALA A 30 8.76 4.22 -5.43
N CYS A 31 7.57 3.62 -5.40
CA CYS A 31 6.43 4.18 -4.68
C CYS A 31 6.59 4.31 -3.16
N THR A 32 7.38 3.45 -2.50
CA THR A 32 7.65 3.56 -1.06
C THR A 32 8.48 4.82 -0.77
N SER A 33 9.58 5.02 -1.50
CA SER A 33 10.45 6.19 -1.36
C SER A 33 9.72 7.50 -1.66
N ILE A 34 8.93 7.55 -2.74
CA ILE A 34 8.17 8.75 -3.09
C ILE A 34 7.13 9.04 -2.01
N LYS A 35 6.45 8.03 -1.46
CA LYS A 35 5.49 8.26 -0.37
C LYS A 35 6.17 8.82 0.86
N TRP A 36 7.37 8.39 1.21
CA TRP A 36 8.11 8.99 2.32
C TRP A 36 8.52 10.44 2.04
N LEU A 37 8.97 10.75 0.83
CA LEU A 37 9.22 12.13 0.39
C LEU A 37 7.95 13.00 0.51
N ILE A 38 6.81 12.50 0.01
CA ILE A 38 5.53 13.21 0.06
C ILE A 38 5.05 13.39 1.51
N ALA A 39 5.22 12.38 2.36
CA ALA A 39 4.90 12.46 3.78
C ALA A 39 5.71 13.55 4.48
N ASP A 40 7.01 13.62 4.21
CA ASP A 40 7.90 14.65 4.74
C ASP A 40 7.47 16.06 4.28
N LEU A 41 7.23 16.24 2.97
CA LEU A 41 6.76 17.51 2.40
C LEU A 41 5.42 17.97 3.00
N GLN A 42 4.53 17.04 3.36
CA GLN A 42 3.24 17.35 3.98
C GLN A 42 3.27 17.42 5.52
N GLY A 43 4.43 17.20 6.15
CA GLY A 43 4.56 17.20 7.61
C GLY A 43 3.81 16.05 8.29
N GLU A 44 3.67 14.90 7.64
CA GLU A 44 3.10 13.70 8.24
C GLU A 44 4.04 13.12 9.31
N ASP A 45 3.50 12.68 10.45
CA ASP A 45 4.30 12.09 11.53
C ASP A 45 4.70 10.62 11.21
N PRO A 46 6.00 10.31 11.03
CA PRO A 46 6.47 8.95 10.77
C PRO A 46 6.07 7.94 11.86
N ALA A 47 5.97 8.38 13.13
CA ALA A 47 5.63 7.51 14.25
C ALA A 47 4.24 6.87 14.09
N ARG A 48 3.29 7.57 13.45
CA ARG A 48 1.94 7.05 13.18
C ARG A 48 1.92 5.88 12.21
N PHE A 49 2.84 5.88 11.24
CA PHE A 49 3.01 4.77 10.31
C PHE A 49 3.73 3.62 11.01
N HIS A 50 4.82 3.92 11.69
CA HIS A 50 5.67 2.93 12.36
C HIS A 50 4.96 2.15 13.48
N GLY A 51 4.06 2.79 14.21
CA GLY A 51 3.24 2.15 15.24
C GLY A 51 2.05 1.34 14.68
N ALA A 52 1.90 1.23 13.36
CA ALA A 52 0.78 0.51 12.79
C ALA A 52 0.93 -1.00 12.98
N LEU A 53 -0.10 -1.62 13.57
CA LEU A 53 -0.20 -3.08 13.61
C LEU A 53 -0.55 -3.59 12.21
N THR A 54 0.46 -4.06 11.47
CA THR A 54 0.32 -4.48 10.08
C THR A 54 0.94 -5.84 9.83
N ARG A 55 0.67 -6.38 8.63
CA ARG A 55 1.31 -7.60 8.11
C ARG A 55 2.46 -7.27 7.15
N GLU A 56 2.85 -6.01 7.09
CA GLU A 56 3.99 -5.57 6.29
C GLU A 56 5.27 -6.03 7.00
N VAL A 57 6.23 -6.56 6.24
CA VAL A 57 7.47 -7.17 6.79
C VAL A 57 8.57 -6.15 7.12
N GLY A 58 8.39 -4.89 6.72
CA GLY A 58 9.35 -3.81 6.92
C GLY A 58 8.68 -2.54 7.46
N ARG A 59 9.44 -1.74 8.21
CA ARG A 59 8.95 -0.49 8.80
C ARG A 59 8.54 0.52 7.72
N ASP A 60 9.33 0.65 6.67
CA ASP A 60 9.06 1.56 5.55
C ASP A 60 7.75 1.23 4.83
N MET A 61 7.37 -0.05 4.80
CA MET A 61 6.16 -0.50 4.12
C MET A 61 4.87 -0.01 4.81
N THR A 62 4.96 0.43 6.06
CA THR A 62 3.81 0.98 6.78
C THR A 62 3.27 2.28 6.16
N ILE A 63 4.07 2.97 5.34
CA ILE A 63 3.66 4.17 4.61
C ILE A 63 2.49 3.92 3.64
N HIS A 64 2.29 2.67 3.22
CA HIS A 64 1.19 2.29 2.32
C HIS A 64 -0.17 2.23 3.04
N ARG A 65 -0.22 2.39 4.36
CA ARG A 65 -1.45 2.38 5.14
C ARG A 65 -2.21 3.70 4.99
N ARG A 66 -3.09 3.77 4.00
CA ARG A 66 -3.85 4.98 3.67
C ARG A 66 -4.56 5.64 4.86
N ARG A 67 -5.10 4.85 5.81
CA ARG A 67 -5.77 5.36 7.03
C ARG A 67 -4.84 6.10 8.01
N ARG A 68 -3.52 6.06 7.82
CA ARG A 68 -2.53 6.72 8.69
C ARG A 68 -2.16 8.12 8.23
N TRP A 69 -2.36 8.43 6.95
CA TRP A 69 -2.16 9.76 6.37
C TRP A 69 -3.21 10.72 6.91
N GLN A 70 -2.78 11.89 7.38
CA GLN A 70 -3.65 12.91 7.98
C GLN A 70 -3.75 14.17 7.15
N HIS A 71 -2.67 14.58 6.50
CA HIS A 71 -2.52 15.88 5.84
C HIS A 71 -2.52 15.77 4.32
N THR A 72 -2.54 14.54 3.80
CA THR A 72 -2.41 14.28 2.35
C THR A 72 -3.69 13.61 1.83
N PRO A 73 -4.72 14.33 1.34
CA PRO A 73 -5.97 13.73 0.85
C PRO A 73 -5.83 12.94 -0.46
N MET A 74 -6.87 12.16 -0.82
CA MET A 74 -6.98 11.50 -2.15
C MET A 74 -7.83 12.37 -3.06
N LEU A 75 -7.57 12.37 -4.37
CA LEU A 75 -8.41 13.05 -5.35
C LEU A 75 -9.90 12.63 -5.22
N HIS A 76 -10.15 11.34 -4.96
CA HIS A 76 -11.50 10.81 -4.79
C HIS A 76 -12.23 11.31 -3.52
N GLN A 77 -11.54 12.01 -2.63
CA GLN A 77 -12.12 12.58 -1.40
C GLN A 77 -12.36 14.08 -1.51
N LEU A 78 -11.74 14.75 -2.48
CA LEU A 78 -11.91 16.20 -2.67
C LEU A 78 -13.29 16.51 -3.25
N PRO A 79 -13.92 17.64 -2.89
CA PRO A 79 -15.09 18.18 -3.60
C PRO A 79 -14.80 18.47 -5.07
N ASP A 80 -15.84 18.55 -5.90
CA ASP A 80 -15.67 18.74 -7.35
C ASP A 80 -15.08 20.11 -7.71
N GLU A 81 -15.35 21.15 -6.90
CA GLU A 81 -14.75 22.48 -7.05
C GLU A 81 -13.23 22.46 -6.79
N GLU A 82 -12.78 21.79 -5.73
CA GLU A 82 -11.35 21.61 -5.45
C GLU A 82 -10.66 20.76 -6.53
N LEU A 83 -11.34 19.75 -7.08
CA LEU A 83 -10.82 18.98 -8.20
C LEU A 83 -10.69 19.80 -9.48
N ALA A 84 -11.67 20.66 -9.77
CA ALA A 84 -11.64 21.52 -10.95
C ALA A 84 -10.39 22.40 -10.96
N ALA A 85 -9.99 22.92 -9.79
CA ALA A 85 -8.80 23.73 -9.61
C ALA A 85 -7.46 22.97 -9.78
N ILE A 86 -7.47 21.63 -9.79
CA ILE A 86 -6.27 20.82 -10.07
C ILE A 86 -6.09 20.72 -11.58
N SER A 87 -5.21 21.56 -12.13
CA SER A 87 -4.79 21.52 -13.53
C SER A 87 -3.33 22.00 -13.66
N PRO A 88 -2.54 21.43 -14.59
CA PRO A 88 -1.24 22.00 -14.96
C PRO A 88 -1.31 23.49 -15.29
N ASP A 89 -2.38 23.96 -15.94
CA ASP A 89 -2.59 25.37 -16.29
C ASP A 89 -2.74 26.27 -15.06
N GLU A 90 -3.23 25.72 -13.95
CA GLU A 90 -3.38 26.40 -12.65
C GLU A 90 -2.12 26.28 -11.77
N GLY A 91 -1.01 25.85 -12.39
CA GLY A 91 0.28 25.67 -11.76
C GLY A 91 0.35 24.44 -10.86
N TRP A 92 -0.43 23.39 -11.12
CA TRP A 92 -0.27 22.11 -10.44
C TRP A 92 0.77 21.21 -11.11
N PHE A 93 1.58 20.55 -10.29
CA PHE A 93 2.49 19.49 -10.73
C PHE A 93 1.86 18.12 -10.47
N VAL A 94 1.22 17.57 -11.50
CA VAL A 94 0.56 16.26 -11.47
C VAL A 94 1.48 15.24 -12.11
N PHE A 95 1.93 14.25 -11.36
CA PHE A 95 2.91 13.29 -11.85
C PHE A 95 2.67 11.86 -11.41
N ALA A 96 3.27 10.94 -12.17
CA ALA A 96 3.42 9.53 -11.81
C ALA A 96 4.83 9.08 -12.15
N LEU A 97 5.28 7.99 -11.50
CA LEU A 97 6.44 7.24 -11.96
C LEU A 97 5.98 5.87 -12.45
N THR A 98 6.46 5.48 -13.63
CA THR A 98 6.36 4.14 -14.18
C THR A 98 7.70 3.44 -14.07
N ARG A 99 7.70 2.14 -14.33
CA ARG A 99 8.90 1.33 -14.37
C ARG A 99 8.78 0.33 -15.50
N HIS A 100 9.91 -0.01 -16.11
CA HIS A 100 9.98 -1.09 -17.11
C HIS A 100 9.13 -2.30 -16.70
N PRO A 101 8.13 -2.73 -17.51
CA PRO A 101 7.09 -3.67 -17.08
C PRO A 101 7.66 -5.00 -16.55
N SER A 102 8.64 -5.58 -17.23
CA SER A 102 9.31 -6.81 -16.81
C SER A 102 10.02 -6.70 -15.45
N VAL A 103 10.71 -5.57 -15.20
CA VAL A 103 11.39 -5.32 -13.92
C VAL A 103 10.37 -5.08 -12.81
N ARG A 104 9.28 -4.37 -13.12
CA ARG A 104 8.17 -4.16 -12.19
C ARG A 104 7.50 -5.48 -11.81
N LEU A 105 7.21 -6.34 -12.79
CA LEU A 105 6.66 -7.67 -12.60
C LEU A 105 7.58 -8.53 -11.72
N TRP A 106 8.86 -8.59 -12.05
CA TRP A 106 9.86 -9.31 -11.25
C TRP A 106 9.89 -8.81 -9.80
N SER A 107 9.89 -7.49 -9.61
CA SER A 107 9.89 -6.86 -8.29
C SER A 107 8.62 -7.18 -7.50
N ALA A 108 7.46 -7.20 -8.16
CA ALA A 108 6.19 -7.59 -7.56
C ALA A 108 6.22 -9.07 -7.16
N TRP A 109 6.51 -9.98 -8.10
CA TRP A 109 6.57 -11.41 -7.84
C TRP A 109 7.53 -11.76 -6.70
N GLN A 110 8.73 -11.17 -6.70
CA GLN A 110 9.72 -11.39 -5.66
C GLN A 110 9.20 -10.95 -4.29
N SER A 111 8.76 -9.69 -4.16
CA SER A 111 8.34 -9.16 -2.86
C SER A 111 7.05 -9.78 -2.34
N LYS A 112 6.12 -10.18 -3.22
CA LYS A 112 4.81 -10.70 -2.83
C LYS A 112 4.83 -12.21 -2.61
N PHE A 113 5.51 -12.95 -3.48
CA PHE A 113 5.44 -14.42 -3.51
C PHE A 113 6.74 -15.09 -3.08
N LEU A 114 7.87 -14.74 -3.69
CA LEU A 114 9.15 -15.39 -3.37
C LEU A 114 9.53 -15.14 -1.89
N LEU A 115 9.32 -13.92 -1.40
CA LEU A 115 9.57 -13.53 -0.02
C LEU A 115 8.40 -13.83 0.93
N ARG A 116 7.39 -14.58 0.48
CA ARG A 116 6.26 -15.04 1.30
C ARG A 116 5.58 -13.92 2.09
N GLU A 117 5.21 -12.80 1.44
CA GLU A 117 4.50 -11.73 2.14
C GLU A 117 3.19 -12.28 2.74
N PRO A 118 2.91 -12.08 4.04
CA PRO A 118 1.87 -12.84 4.75
C PRO A 118 0.48 -12.81 4.10
N LYS A 119 0.07 -11.64 3.58
CA LYS A 119 -1.24 -11.49 2.93
C LYS A 119 -1.34 -12.28 1.63
N TRP A 120 -0.23 -12.47 0.93
CA TRP A 120 -0.18 -13.14 -0.36
C TRP A 120 -0.06 -14.64 -0.21
N VAL A 121 0.69 -15.11 0.79
CA VAL A 121 0.71 -16.54 1.16
C VAL A 121 -0.69 -17.00 1.57
N GLU A 122 -1.39 -16.26 2.43
CA GLU A 122 -2.77 -16.58 2.83
C GLU A 122 -3.72 -16.68 1.63
N ARG A 123 -3.55 -15.81 0.64
CA ARG A 123 -4.50 -15.69 -0.48
C ARG A 123 -4.18 -16.61 -1.67
N PHE A 124 -2.91 -16.90 -1.91
CA PHE A 124 -2.44 -17.55 -3.14
C PHE A 124 -1.48 -18.71 -2.88
N GLY A 125 -1.17 -19.05 -1.63
CA GLY A 125 -0.16 -20.06 -1.29
C GLY A 125 -0.38 -21.43 -1.93
N ASP A 126 -1.64 -21.78 -2.23
CA ASP A 126 -2.03 -23.05 -2.87
C ASP A 126 -2.14 -22.95 -4.40
N ALA A 127 -1.86 -21.78 -4.99
CA ALA A 127 -1.94 -21.60 -6.43
C ALA A 127 -0.83 -22.43 -7.12
N PRO A 128 -1.12 -23.07 -8.27
CA PRO A 128 -0.15 -23.94 -8.96
C PRO A 128 1.08 -23.19 -9.48
N TRP A 129 0.99 -21.87 -9.62
CA TRP A 129 2.10 -20.99 -10.01
C TRP A 129 2.82 -20.37 -8.82
N PHE A 130 2.37 -20.58 -7.59
CA PHE A 130 3.03 -20.03 -6.41
C PHE A 130 4.44 -20.62 -6.31
N PRO A 131 5.48 -19.81 -6.04
CA PRO A 131 6.85 -20.29 -6.01
C PRO A 131 7.08 -21.27 -4.86
N ARG A 132 8.04 -22.17 -5.05
CA ARG A 132 8.64 -23.00 -4.00
C ARG A 132 9.57 -22.13 -3.16
N LEU A 133 10.02 -22.65 -2.02
CA LEU A 133 11.17 -22.07 -1.32
C LEU A 133 12.43 -22.47 -2.12
N PRO A 134 13.17 -21.53 -2.72
CA PRO A 134 14.24 -21.88 -3.64
C PRO A 134 15.42 -22.51 -2.90
N ARG A 135 15.99 -23.56 -3.49
CA ARG A 135 17.27 -24.16 -3.07
C ARG A 135 18.39 -23.83 -4.04
N THR A 136 18.05 -23.49 -5.27
CA THR A 136 18.97 -23.16 -6.35
C THR A 136 18.48 -21.97 -7.16
N THR A 137 19.38 -21.38 -7.95
CA THR A 137 19.02 -20.39 -9.00
C THR A 137 17.96 -20.93 -9.94
N ARG A 138 18.07 -22.21 -10.32
CA ARG A 138 17.14 -22.86 -11.24
C ARG A 138 15.69 -22.84 -10.72
N ASP A 139 15.49 -23.08 -9.43
CA ASP A 139 14.15 -23.02 -8.82
C ASP A 139 13.51 -21.64 -9.00
N VAL A 140 14.29 -20.58 -8.77
CA VAL A 140 13.83 -19.18 -8.90
C VAL A 140 13.42 -18.89 -10.34
N VAL A 141 14.25 -19.29 -11.31
CA VAL A 141 13.99 -19.11 -12.74
C VAL A 141 12.73 -19.87 -13.16
N GLU A 142 12.66 -21.17 -12.88
CA GLU A 142 11.51 -22.01 -13.26
C GLU A 142 10.19 -21.49 -12.67
N ASP A 143 10.20 -21.07 -11.41
CA ASP A 143 8.99 -20.62 -10.72
C ASP A 143 8.51 -19.25 -11.22
N PHE A 144 9.45 -18.35 -11.57
CA PHE A 144 9.09 -17.09 -12.20
C PHE A 144 8.52 -17.29 -13.60
N GLN A 145 9.15 -18.14 -14.42
CA GLN A 145 8.66 -18.46 -15.76
C GLN A 145 7.25 -19.10 -15.69
N ARG A 146 7.03 -20.02 -14.74
CA ARG A 146 5.70 -20.61 -14.49
C ARG A 146 4.66 -19.55 -14.16
N PHE A 147 4.99 -18.59 -13.30
CA PHE A 147 4.11 -17.48 -12.98
C PHE A 147 3.79 -16.61 -14.21
N ALA A 148 4.81 -16.16 -14.95
CA ALA A 148 4.62 -15.33 -16.13
C ALA A 148 3.72 -15.98 -17.19
N ARG A 149 3.92 -17.28 -17.45
CA ARG A 149 3.05 -18.08 -18.34
C ARG A 149 1.61 -18.12 -17.83
N SER A 150 1.40 -18.27 -16.52
CA SER A 150 0.05 -18.35 -15.94
C SER A 150 -0.72 -17.05 -16.13
N MET A 151 -0.06 -15.90 -16.00
CA MET A 151 -0.70 -14.59 -16.19
C MET A 151 -1.27 -14.43 -17.61
N ALA A 152 -0.52 -14.83 -18.63
CA ALA A 152 -0.97 -14.74 -20.02
C ALA A 152 -2.08 -15.74 -20.34
N LYS A 153 -2.03 -16.95 -19.76
CA LYS A 153 -3.06 -17.98 -19.97
C LYS A 153 -4.38 -17.67 -19.27
N ASN A 154 -4.33 -17.05 -18.09
CA ASN A 154 -5.50 -16.82 -17.25
C ASN A 154 -5.65 -15.34 -16.86
N PRO A 155 -5.93 -14.43 -17.81
CA PRO A 155 -5.99 -12.99 -17.55
C PRO A 155 -7.10 -12.59 -16.56
N SER A 156 -8.09 -13.45 -16.34
CA SER A 156 -9.18 -13.22 -15.37
C SER A 156 -8.83 -13.59 -13.94
N GLU A 157 -7.67 -14.20 -13.67
CA GLU A 157 -7.25 -14.57 -12.32
C GLU A 157 -7.21 -13.36 -11.38
N LEU A 158 -7.52 -13.61 -10.10
CA LEU A 158 -7.58 -12.56 -9.08
C LEU A 158 -6.25 -11.82 -8.89
N VAL A 159 -5.12 -12.48 -9.14
CA VAL A 159 -3.79 -11.85 -9.08
C VAL A 159 -3.62 -10.76 -10.14
N MET A 160 -4.18 -10.97 -11.35
CA MET A 160 -4.10 -10.01 -12.46
C MET A 160 -4.91 -8.74 -12.21
N ARG A 161 -5.93 -8.83 -11.36
CA ARG A 161 -6.72 -7.66 -10.93
C ARG A 161 -6.07 -6.87 -9.80
N ASP A 162 -4.99 -7.38 -9.21
CA ASP A 162 -4.25 -6.65 -8.19
C ASP A 162 -3.31 -5.63 -8.82
N ARG A 163 -3.32 -4.41 -8.28
CA ARG A 163 -2.51 -3.28 -8.75
C ARG A 163 -1.00 -3.52 -8.83
N HIS A 164 -0.46 -4.55 -8.17
CA HIS A 164 0.96 -4.89 -8.30
C HIS A 164 1.29 -5.60 -9.63
N PHE A 165 0.30 -6.25 -10.23
CA PHE A 165 0.42 -6.99 -11.49
C PHE A 165 -0.39 -6.38 -12.63
N TYR A 166 -1.35 -5.49 -12.32
CA TYR A 166 -2.11 -4.77 -13.34
C TYR A 166 -1.20 -3.86 -14.19
N PRO A 167 -1.49 -3.66 -15.50
CA PRO A 167 -0.78 -2.70 -16.35
C PRO A 167 -0.81 -1.28 -15.78
N GLN A 168 0.31 -0.58 -15.92
CA GLN A 168 0.53 0.76 -15.34
C GLN A 168 -0.30 1.83 -16.05
N THR A 169 -0.44 1.72 -17.38
CA THR A 169 -1.39 2.50 -18.20
C THR A 169 -2.78 2.48 -17.59
N GLY A 170 -3.29 1.28 -17.28
CA GLY A 170 -4.58 1.10 -16.60
C GLY A 170 -4.62 1.62 -15.16
N LEU A 171 -3.48 1.78 -14.46
CA LEU A 171 -3.45 2.34 -13.10
C LEU A 171 -3.48 3.86 -13.07
N ILE A 172 -2.86 4.51 -14.06
CA ILE A 172 -2.67 5.96 -14.09
C ILE A 172 -3.57 6.64 -15.11
N ALA A 173 -4.10 5.91 -16.09
CA ALA A 173 -5.01 6.39 -17.14
C ALA A 173 -4.49 7.69 -17.80
N PRO A 174 -3.36 7.60 -18.54
CA PRO A 174 -2.66 8.77 -19.05
C PRO A 174 -3.48 9.59 -20.05
N ASP A 175 -4.43 8.98 -20.76
CA ASP A 175 -5.28 9.67 -21.74
C ASP A 175 -6.37 10.56 -21.14
N ARG A 176 -6.65 10.43 -19.84
CA ARG A 176 -7.72 11.18 -19.19
C ARG A 176 -7.26 12.01 -18.00
N SER A 177 -6.19 11.61 -17.32
CA SER A 177 -5.69 12.37 -16.17
C SER A 177 -4.74 13.47 -16.66
N PRO A 178 -4.87 14.73 -16.21
CA PRO A 178 -4.04 15.84 -16.66
C PRO A 178 -2.64 15.81 -16.01
N TYR A 179 -1.79 14.87 -16.43
CA TYR A 179 -0.40 14.80 -15.98
C TYR A 179 0.42 15.95 -16.54
N THR A 180 1.18 16.63 -15.69
CA THR A 180 2.27 17.51 -16.10
C THR A 180 3.41 16.69 -16.68
N GLN A 181 3.75 15.56 -16.03
CA GLN A 181 4.77 14.65 -16.51
C GLN A 181 4.59 13.24 -15.93
N ILE A 182 4.93 12.22 -16.73
CA ILE A 182 5.05 10.83 -16.28
C ILE A 182 6.51 10.43 -16.49
N TYR A 183 7.20 10.02 -15.42
CA TYR A 183 8.62 9.68 -15.46
C TYR A 183 8.83 8.17 -15.40
N ASP A 184 9.91 7.67 -15.98
CA ASP A 184 10.48 6.39 -15.59
C ASP A 184 11.20 6.52 -14.25
N THR A 185 11.22 5.44 -13.45
CA THR A 185 12.21 5.26 -12.37
C THR A 185 13.67 5.52 -12.75
N ALA A 186 14.08 5.34 -14.01
CA ALA A 186 15.41 5.69 -14.50
C ALA A 186 15.65 7.22 -14.53
N GLU A 187 14.57 7.99 -14.61
CA GLU A 187 14.54 9.45 -14.68
C GLU A 187 14.33 10.10 -13.29
N ILE A 188 14.47 9.33 -12.20
CA ILE A 188 14.36 9.86 -10.83
C ILE A 188 15.21 11.13 -10.60
N PRO A 189 16.46 11.24 -11.08
CA PRO A 189 17.23 12.49 -10.93
C PRO A 189 16.53 13.69 -11.57
N GLN A 190 16.01 13.55 -12.79
CA GLN A 190 15.28 14.60 -13.49
C GLN A 190 13.95 14.93 -12.80
N PHE A 191 13.23 13.90 -12.32
CA PHE A 191 12.03 14.09 -11.50
C PHE A 191 12.32 14.94 -10.26
N LEU A 192 13.42 14.67 -9.55
CA LEU A 192 13.78 15.43 -8.35
C LEU A 192 14.15 16.88 -8.67
N GLU A 193 14.83 17.11 -9.78
CA GLU A 193 15.13 18.46 -10.28
C GLU A 193 13.86 19.24 -10.59
N HIS A 194 12.96 18.67 -11.38
CA HIS A 194 11.68 19.30 -11.74
C HIS A 194 10.80 19.54 -10.51
N LEU A 195 10.75 18.58 -9.57
CA LEU A 195 10.02 18.74 -8.32
C LEU A 195 10.64 19.85 -7.46
N ALA A 196 11.97 19.93 -7.35
CA ALA A 196 12.64 20.98 -6.60
C ALA A 196 12.35 22.37 -7.17
N ALA A 197 12.38 22.52 -8.50
CA ALA A 197 12.03 23.76 -9.19
C ALA A 197 10.57 24.15 -8.91
N HIS A 198 9.63 23.21 -9.04
CA HIS A 198 8.22 23.43 -8.73
C HIS A 198 8.00 23.86 -7.29
N LEU A 199 8.56 23.12 -6.33
CA LEU A 199 8.45 23.42 -4.89
C LEU A 199 9.03 24.79 -4.55
N SER A 200 10.17 25.15 -5.16
CA SER A 200 10.81 26.47 -4.95
C SER A 200 9.91 27.61 -5.44
N ALA A 201 9.23 27.43 -6.58
CA ALA A 201 8.25 28.40 -7.08
C ALA A 201 7.02 28.55 -6.15
N GLN A 202 6.71 27.52 -5.36
CA GLN A 202 5.69 27.57 -4.29
C GLN A 202 6.24 28.07 -2.94
N GLY A 203 7.49 28.57 -2.90
CA GLY A 203 8.12 29.13 -1.71
C GLY A 203 8.67 28.09 -0.72
N TRP A 204 8.75 26.82 -1.11
CA TRP A 204 9.44 25.81 -0.31
C TRP A 204 10.96 26.03 -0.36
N ARG A 205 11.65 25.72 0.75
CA ARG A 205 13.11 25.80 0.85
C ARG A 205 13.65 24.43 1.24
N GLY A 206 14.56 23.87 0.44
CA GLY A 206 15.20 22.59 0.71
C GLY A 206 15.62 21.87 -0.58
N THR A 207 16.00 20.61 -0.45
CA THR A 207 16.25 19.72 -1.59
C THR A 207 15.46 18.43 -1.39
N PRO A 208 14.57 18.04 -2.32
CA PRO A 208 13.79 16.82 -2.17
C PRO A 208 14.74 15.62 -2.29
N THR A 209 14.73 14.75 -1.28
CA THR A 209 15.56 13.54 -1.27
C THR A 209 14.70 12.29 -1.15
N LEU A 210 15.02 11.26 -1.92
CA LEU A 210 14.37 9.96 -1.79
C LEU A 210 15.14 9.08 -0.79
N PRO A 211 14.50 8.55 0.25
CA PRO A 211 15.13 7.55 1.09
C PRO A 211 15.34 6.27 0.27
N ALA A 212 16.50 5.62 0.45
CA ALA A 212 16.77 4.33 -0.14
C ALA A 212 15.85 3.28 0.47
N SER A 213 14.91 2.74 -0.32
CA SER A 213 13.99 1.68 0.09
C SER A 213 14.04 0.55 -0.94
N ASN A 214 15.20 -0.11 -1.02
CA ASN A 214 15.42 -1.22 -1.95
C ASN A 214 14.99 -2.53 -1.30
N GLU A 215 13.80 -2.98 -1.66
CA GLU A 215 13.18 -4.19 -1.09
C GLU A 215 13.44 -5.47 -1.90
N THR A 216 14.04 -5.38 -3.09
CA THR A 216 14.24 -6.55 -3.96
C THR A 216 15.67 -7.10 -3.86
N PRO A 217 15.90 -8.19 -3.11
CA PRO A 217 17.24 -8.77 -2.93
C PRO A 217 17.89 -9.34 -4.19
N LEU A 218 17.14 -9.76 -5.21
CA LEU A 218 17.73 -10.34 -6.43
C LEU A 218 17.35 -9.50 -7.66
N ARG A 219 18.36 -9.22 -8.50
CA ARG A 219 18.16 -8.66 -9.84
C ARG A 219 17.71 -9.76 -10.81
N PRO A 220 16.90 -9.46 -11.83
CA PRO A 220 16.43 -10.50 -12.77
C PRO A 220 17.60 -11.04 -13.61
N LEU A 221 17.60 -12.35 -13.87
CA LEU A 221 18.57 -13.03 -14.73
C LEU A 221 18.08 -13.06 -16.19
N ARG A 222 19.00 -13.13 -17.15
CA ARG A 222 18.63 -13.30 -18.58
C ARG A 222 17.84 -14.58 -18.82
N SER A 223 18.20 -15.66 -18.14
CA SER A 223 17.55 -16.98 -18.25
C SER A 223 16.07 -16.98 -17.82
N MET A 224 15.60 -15.95 -17.12
CA MET A 224 14.17 -15.77 -16.78
C MET A 224 13.31 -15.44 -17.98
N PHE A 225 13.90 -14.92 -19.05
CA PHE A 225 13.20 -14.41 -20.23
C PHE A 225 13.36 -15.37 -21.41
N SER A 226 12.86 -16.60 -21.25
CA SER A 226 12.70 -17.51 -22.39
C SER A 226 11.72 -16.92 -23.43
N PRO A 227 11.78 -17.31 -24.72
CA PRO A 227 10.94 -16.72 -25.77
C PRO A 227 9.45 -16.68 -25.42
N ASP A 228 8.92 -17.78 -24.87
CA ASP A 228 7.52 -17.88 -24.47
C ASP A 228 7.15 -17.00 -23.25
N VAL A 229 8.11 -16.72 -22.37
CA VAL A 229 7.93 -15.79 -21.25
C VAL A 229 7.99 -14.35 -21.73
N VAL A 230 8.86 -14.05 -22.70
CA VAL A 230 8.90 -12.76 -23.39
C VAL A 230 7.55 -12.49 -24.05
N ASP A 231 7.00 -13.45 -24.79
CA ASP A 231 5.68 -13.34 -25.42
C ASP A 231 4.57 -13.15 -24.38
N ALA A 232 4.59 -13.90 -23.29
CA ALA A 232 3.61 -13.79 -22.22
C ALA A 232 3.61 -12.39 -21.57
N ILE A 233 4.78 -11.88 -21.19
CA ILE A 233 4.93 -10.55 -20.58
C ILE A 233 4.58 -9.46 -21.60
N GLY A 234 5.08 -9.56 -22.83
CA GLY A 234 4.79 -8.62 -23.91
C GLY A 234 3.31 -8.53 -24.21
N SER A 235 2.59 -9.65 -24.21
CA SER A 235 1.13 -9.67 -24.40
C SER A 235 0.37 -8.99 -23.26
N VAL A 236 0.70 -9.32 -22.01
CA VAL A 236 0.01 -8.80 -20.81
C VAL A 236 0.24 -7.29 -20.63
N TYR A 237 1.45 -6.81 -20.92
CA TYR A 237 1.86 -5.43 -20.68
C TYR A 237 2.08 -4.62 -21.96
N ARG A 238 1.54 -5.07 -23.11
CA ARG A 238 1.75 -4.44 -24.42
C ARG A 238 1.57 -2.93 -24.38
N GLU A 239 0.46 -2.48 -23.80
CA GLU A 239 0.13 -1.06 -23.70
C GLU A 239 1.13 -0.28 -22.86
N ASP A 240 1.69 -0.86 -21.78
CA ASP A 240 2.75 -0.22 -21.02
C ASP A 240 4.03 -0.07 -21.84
N PHE A 241 4.38 -1.08 -22.64
CA PHE A 241 5.56 -1.01 -23.50
C PHE A 241 5.40 0.08 -24.55
N ASP A 242 4.28 0.07 -25.26
CA ASP A 242 3.99 1.01 -26.34
C ASP A 242 3.86 2.45 -25.81
N ARG A 243 3.09 2.64 -24.74
CA ARG A 243 2.72 3.98 -24.25
C ARG A 243 3.86 4.71 -23.55
N PHE A 244 4.74 3.97 -22.87
CA PHE A 244 5.86 4.55 -22.12
C PHE A 244 7.20 4.40 -22.85
N GLY A 245 7.20 3.94 -24.10
CA GLY A 245 8.40 3.93 -24.95
C GLY A 245 9.44 2.88 -24.56
N TYR A 246 9.02 1.76 -23.97
CA TYR A 246 9.93 0.67 -23.63
C TYR A 246 10.20 -0.21 -24.86
N ALA A 247 11.39 -0.08 -25.44
CA ALA A 247 11.74 -0.73 -26.71
C ALA A 247 11.72 -2.27 -26.64
N ASN A 248 12.07 -2.87 -25.50
CA ASN A 248 12.26 -4.31 -25.36
C ASN A 248 11.53 -4.87 -24.15
N VAL A 249 11.03 -6.11 -24.26
CA VAL A 249 10.51 -6.85 -23.11
C VAL A 249 11.62 -7.26 -22.15
N ILE A 250 12.83 -7.49 -22.65
CA ILE A 250 13.97 -7.85 -21.80
C ILE A 250 14.66 -6.54 -21.40
N PRO A 251 14.75 -6.25 -20.08
CA PRO A 251 15.33 -4.98 -19.63
C PRO A 251 16.85 -4.97 -19.81
N ASP A 252 17.42 -3.78 -20.00
CA ASP A 252 18.86 -3.61 -20.22
C ASP A 252 19.70 -3.94 -18.98
N LYS A 253 19.14 -3.68 -17.78
CA LYS A 253 19.82 -3.89 -16.50
C LYS A 253 19.41 -5.22 -15.88
N LEU A 254 20.21 -6.25 -16.15
CA LEU A 254 20.08 -7.60 -15.58
C LEU A 254 21.17 -7.88 -14.54
N GLU A 255 21.03 -9.00 -13.84
CA GLU A 255 22.13 -9.62 -13.11
C GLU A 255 23.21 -10.05 -14.12
N PRO A 256 24.48 -9.60 -14.01
CA PRO A 256 25.52 -9.94 -14.96
C PRO A 256 25.93 -11.42 -14.93
N ALA A 257 25.80 -12.07 -13.77
CA ALA A 257 26.09 -13.49 -13.63
C ALA A 257 24.96 -14.36 -14.22
N ASP A 258 25.29 -15.58 -14.64
CA ASP A 258 24.30 -16.54 -15.15
C ASP A 258 23.42 -17.15 -14.04
N GLY A 259 23.77 -16.89 -12.78
CA GLY A 259 23.00 -17.30 -11.62
C GLY A 259 23.33 -16.52 -10.36
N TYR A 260 22.59 -16.84 -9.29
CA TYR A 260 22.81 -16.28 -7.97
C TYR A 260 23.74 -17.15 -7.15
N ASP A 261 24.56 -16.51 -6.32
CA ASP A 261 25.35 -17.19 -5.31
C ASP A 261 24.45 -17.93 -4.31
N ASP A 262 24.94 -19.06 -3.80
CA ASP A 262 24.25 -19.84 -2.78
C ASP A 262 23.91 -19.02 -1.53
N SER A 263 24.74 -18.02 -1.20
CA SER A 263 24.50 -17.11 -0.08
C SER A 263 23.24 -16.25 -0.29
N ALA A 264 23.01 -15.79 -1.52
CA ALA A 264 21.84 -15.03 -1.91
C ALA A 264 20.58 -15.91 -1.88
N ILE A 265 20.66 -17.14 -2.40
CA ILE A 265 19.54 -18.11 -2.33
C ILE A 265 19.18 -18.43 -0.87
N ARG A 266 20.17 -18.71 0.00
CA ARG A 266 19.93 -18.91 1.43
C ARG A 266 19.36 -17.66 2.11
N ALA A 267 19.75 -16.46 1.67
CA ALA A 267 19.18 -15.23 2.19
C ALA A 267 17.68 -15.11 1.86
N ILE A 268 17.27 -15.48 0.63
CA ILE A 268 15.85 -15.54 0.27
C ILE A 268 15.07 -16.48 1.18
N ALA A 269 15.60 -17.70 1.41
CA ALA A 269 14.92 -18.65 2.28
C ALA A 269 14.69 -18.10 3.70
N ARG A 270 15.71 -17.45 4.28
CA ARG A 270 15.61 -16.79 5.59
C ARG A 270 14.64 -15.61 5.60
N LEU A 271 14.60 -14.82 4.53
CA LEU A 271 13.67 -13.70 4.40
C LEU A 271 12.21 -14.17 4.29
N ALA A 272 11.98 -15.26 3.55
CA ALA A 272 10.69 -15.91 3.42
C ALA A 272 10.20 -16.46 4.77
N GLU A 273 11.03 -17.22 5.49
CA GLU A 273 10.72 -17.74 6.83
C GLU A 273 10.41 -16.59 7.81
N ARG A 274 11.19 -15.51 7.77
CA ARG A 274 10.93 -14.30 8.57
C ARG A 274 9.59 -13.68 8.21
N GLY A 275 9.24 -13.62 6.92
CA GLY A 275 7.96 -13.14 6.44
C GLY A 275 6.79 -13.92 7.05
N GLU A 276 6.85 -15.24 6.97
CA GLU A 276 5.86 -16.15 7.56
C GLU A 276 5.73 -15.94 9.08
N ARG A 277 6.86 -15.87 9.79
CA ARG A 277 6.86 -15.64 11.23
C ARG A 277 6.25 -14.28 11.63
N ILE A 278 6.58 -13.21 10.90
CA ILE A 278 5.96 -11.89 11.11
C ILE A 278 4.45 -11.98 10.85
N GLY A 279 4.03 -12.71 9.83
CA GLY A 279 2.64 -13.00 9.53
C GLY A 279 1.89 -13.62 10.71
N ASP A 280 2.41 -14.70 11.26
CA ASP A 280 1.84 -15.41 12.42
C ASP A 280 1.67 -14.48 13.63
N LEU A 281 2.72 -13.73 13.96
CA LEU A 281 2.72 -12.81 15.09
C LEU A 281 1.76 -11.65 14.88
N ALA A 282 1.71 -11.08 13.67
CA ALA A 282 0.78 -10.01 13.32
C ALA A 282 -0.68 -10.47 13.42
N LEU A 283 -1.00 -11.68 12.95
CA LEU A 283 -2.35 -12.26 13.06
C LEU A 283 -2.75 -12.48 14.52
N LYS A 284 -1.86 -13.06 15.35
CA LYS A 284 -2.11 -13.23 16.78
C LYS A 284 -2.34 -11.89 17.48
N SER A 285 -1.49 -10.91 17.22
CA SER A 285 -1.62 -9.56 17.80
C SER A 285 -2.92 -8.87 17.38
N GLN A 286 -3.32 -8.99 16.10
CA GLN A 286 -4.58 -8.43 15.60
C GLN A 286 -5.81 -9.08 16.27
N ARG A 287 -5.79 -10.40 16.47
CA ARG A 287 -6.85 -11.12 17.20
C ARG A 287 -6.94 -10.65 18.65
N LEU A 288 -5.81 -10.57 19.35
CA LEU A 288 -5.77 -10.07 20.74
C LEU A 288 -6.28 -8.64 20.83
N PHE A 289 -5.85 -7.75 19.94
CA PHE A 289 -6.33 -6.36 19.91
C PHE A 289 -7.85 -6.27 19.68
N ALA A 290 -8.40 -7.10 18.78
CA ALA A 290 -9.84 -7.16 18.54
C ALA A 290 -10.60 -7.63 19.78
N LEU A 291 -10.12 -8.68 20.46
CA LEU A 291 -10.70 -9.19 21.71
C LEU A 291 -10.64 -8.15 22.83
N THR A 292 -9.49 -7.50 23.04
CA THR A 292 -9.36 -6.43 24.04
C THR A 292 -10.36 -5.30 23.77
N LYS A 293 -10.53 -4.89 22.50
CA LYS A 293 -11.49 -3.85 22.13
C LYS A 293 -12.94 -4.29 22.36
N ALA A 294 -13.29 -5.54 22.09
CA ALA A 294 -14.61 -6.09 22.38
C ALA A 294 -14.88 -6.10 23.89
N ASN A 295 -13.95 -6.63 24.68
CA ASN A 295 -14.07 -6.66 26.15
C ASN A 295 -14.18 -5.25 26.76
N GLN A 296 -13.44 -4.26 26.23
CA GLN A 296 -13.54 -2.88 26.68
C GLN A 296 -14.93 -2.26 26.41
N ARG A 297 -15.56 -2.60 25.29
CA ARG A 297 -16.93 -2.17 24.98
C ARG A 297 -17.93 -2.81 25.93
N GLU A 298 -17.82 -4.11 26.13
CA GLU A 298 -18.68 -4.85 27.06
C GLU A 298 -18.54 -4.33 28.50
N ILE A 299 -17.32 -4.09 28.99
CA ILE A 299 -17.08 -3.49 30.30
C ILE A 299 -17.75 -2.11 30.40
N LYS A 300 -17.67 -1.29 29.34
CA LYS A 300 -18.32 0.04 29.32
C LYS A 300 -19.84 -0.08 29.39
N GLU A 301 -20.42 -1.02 28.63
CA GLU A 301 -21.87 -1.30 28.63
C GLU A 301 -22.34 -1.83 29.99
N LEU A 302 -21.63 -2.79 30.58
CA LEU A 302 -21.93 -3.33 31.91
C LEU A 302 -21.83 -2.23 32.98
N LYS A 303 -20.79 -1.38 32.94
CA LYS A 303 -20.67 -0.22 33.85
C LYS A 303 -21.85 0.73 33.71
N HIS A 304 -22.31 1.00 32.49
CA HIS A 304 -23.49 1.83 32.26
C HIS A 304 -24.76 1.18 32.83
N ARG A 305 -24.94 -0.13 32.63
CA ARG A 305 -26.09 -0.89 33.13
C ARG A 305 -26.12 -0.98 34.65
N VAL A 306 -24.97 -1.19 35.28
CA VAL A 306 -24.82 -1.15 36.75
C VAL A 306 -25.20 0.23 37.27
N ALA A 307 -24.70 1.31 36.66
CA ALA A 307 -25.04 2.67 37.07
C ALA A 307 -26.55 2.96 36.98
N GLN A 308 -27.21 2.50 35.90
CA GLN A 308 -28.67 2.61 35.75
C GLN A 308 -29.44 1.85 36.84
N LEU A 309 -29.04 0.61 37.13
CA LEU A 309 -29.67 -0.20 38.17
C LEU A 309 -29.46 0.39 39.57
N THR A 310 -28.27 0.90 39.88
CA THR A 310 -27.98 1.58 41.14
C THR A 310 -28.82 2.85 41.30
N ALA A 311 -28.96 3.65 40.23
CA ALA A 311 -29.82 4.84 40.25
C ALA A 311 -31.31 4.49 40.47
N ALA A 312 -31.81 3.45 39.79
CA ALA A 312 -33.17 2.97 39.96
C ALA A 312 -33.44 2.45 41.39
N ARG A 313 -32.46 1.74 41.99
CA ARG A 313 -32.55 1.27 43.37
C ARG A 313 -32.54 2.43 44.38
N GLY A 314 -31.69 3.43 44.19
CA GLY A 314 -31.66 4.63 45.05
C GLY A 314 -32.99 5.41 45.03
N LEU A 315 -33.66 5.47 43.88
CA LEU A 315 -35.02 6.04 43.77
C LEU A 315 -36.05 5.19 44.52
N GLY A 316 -35.98 3.86 44.41
CA GLY A 316 -36.86 2.93 45.13
C GLY A 316 -36.73 3.04 46.66
N GLU A 317 -35.51 3.12 47.17
CA GLU A 317 -35.22 3.28 48.61
C GLU A 317 -35.68 4.67 49.13
N GLY A 318 -35.54 5.73 48.31
CA GLY A 318 -36.05 7.06 48.63
C GLY A 318 -37.58 7.15 48.70
N VAL A 319 -38.28 6.43 47.83
CA VAL A 319 -39.76 6.32 47.85
C VAL A 319 -40.22 5.50 49.07
N ALA A 320 -39.61 4.35 49.33
CA ALA A 320 -39.92 3.53 50.50
C ALA A 320 -39.66 4.28 51.83
N GLY A 321 -38.58 5.06 51.90
CA GLY A 321 -38.26 5.91 53.06
C GLY A 321 -39.28 7.04 53.28
N LYS A 322 -39.81 7.63 52.21
CA LYS A 322 -40.88 8.64 52.30
C LYS A 322 -42.22 8.04 52.73
N VAL A 323 -42.56 6.85 52.25
CA VAL A 323 -43.77 6.11 52.66
C VAL A 323 -43.70 5.73 54.13
N ARG A 324 -42.57 5.17 54.60
CA ARG A 324 -42.37 4.90 56.03
C ARG A 324 -42.51 6.16 56.88
N ARG A 325 -41.84 7.26 56.53
CA ARG A 325 -41.97 8.52 57.28
C ARG A 325 -43.40 9.07 57.33
N ARG A 326 -44.19 8.92 56.26
CA ARG A 326 -45.61 9.29 56.25
C ARG A 326 -46.44 8.39 57.17
N MET A 327 -46.21 7.08 57.16
CA MET A 327 -46.91 6.15 58.04
C MET A 327 -46.55 6.35 59.52
N SER A 328 -45.27 6.59 59.85
CA SER A 328 -44.84 6.88 61.22
C SER A 328 -45.45 8.18 61.76
N ARG A 329 -45.63 9.20 60.91
CA ARG A 329 -46.29 10.46 61.30
C ARG A 329 -47.80 10.33 61.49
N ALA A 330 -48.44 9.40 60.77
CA ALA A 330 -49.85 9.09 60.95
C ALA A 330 -50.10 8.31 62.26
N LEU A 331 -49.20 7.38 62.60
CA LEU A 331 -49.27 6.59 63.84
C LEU A 331 -48.95 7.39 65.11
N ASN A 332 -48.12 8.43 65.05
CA ASN A 332 -47.83 9.30 66.20
C ASN A 332 -48.85 10.44 66.41
N ARG A 333 -49.92 10.49 65.60
CA ARG A 333 -51.01 11.48 65.71
C ARG A 333 -52.36 10.86 66.09
N ALA A 334 -52.39 9.54 66.28
CA ALA A 334 -53.44 8.81 66.95
C ALA A 334 -52.97 8.50 68.37
#